data_AF-A0A3B9VHL7-F1
#
_entry.id   AF-A0A3B9VHL7-F1
#
_cell.length_a   1.000
_cell.length_b   1.000
_cell.length_c   1.000
_cell.angle_alpha   90.00
_cell.angle_beta   90.00
_cell.angle_gamma   90.00
#
_symmetry.space_group_name_H-M   'P 1'
#
loop_
_entity.id
_entity.type
_entity.pdbx_description
1 polymer ?
#
loop_
_entity_poly.entity_id
_entity_poly.type
_entity_poly.pdbx_seq_one_letter_code
_entity_poly.pdbx_strand_id
1 'polypeptide(L)' 'MFAAIPSPAQSQIEIGPLTFHFYALSIIAGIVAAVYIGNRRYVALGGRAGVVSDVAIYAVPFGIIGGRLYHVIS' A
#
# COMPACT_ATOMS: atom_id res chain seq x y z
N MET A 1 8.62 26.34 21.34
CA MET A 1 8.10 24.96 21.41
C MET A 1 6.74 24.92 20.70
N PHE A 2 6.73 25.03 19.36
CA PHE A 2 5.50 25.11 18.55
C PHE A 2 5.73 24.40 17.21
N ALA A 3 5.80 23.08 17.25
CA ALA A 3 5.70 22.21 16.07
C ALA A 3 5.62 20.74 16.52
N ALA A 4 4.71 20.42 17.43
CA ALA A 4 4.33 19.04 17.66
C ALA A 4 3.06 18.80 16.85
N ILE A 5 3.14 17.94 15.84
CA ILE A 5 1.93 17.39 15.21
C ILE A 5 1.27 16.57 16.34
N PRO A 6 0.07 16.95 16.82
CA PRO A 6 -0.59 16.17 17.85
C PRO A 6 -0.80 14.75 17.33
N SER A 7 -0.42 13.76 18.13
CA SER A 7 -0.67 12.36 17.81
C SER A 7 -2.18 12.15 17.64
N PRO A 8 -2.62 11.54 16.53
CA PRO A 8 -4.05 11.41 16.25
C PRO A 8 -4.76 10.68 17.38
N ALA A 9 -5.90 11.22 17.83
CA ALA A 9 -6.71 10.62 18.90
C ALA A 9 -7.27 9.24 18.51
N GLN A 10 -7.38 8.95 17.21
CA GLN A 10 -7.71 7.65 16.64
C GLN A 10 -6.82 7.35 15.43
N SER A 11 -5.96 6.35 15.56
CA SER A 11 -5.11 5.81 14.48
C SER A 11 -5.72 4.55 13.85
N GLN A 12 -6.87 4.12 14.35
CA GLN A 12 -7.53 2.87 14.00
C GLN A 12 -9.06 2.99 14.15
N ILE A 13 -9.76 2.29 13.29
CA ILE A 13 -11.20 2.08 13.32
C ILE A 13 -11.42 0.59 13.60
N GLU A 14 -12.21 0.28 14.62
CA GLU A 14 -12.57 -1.09 14.97
C GLU A 14 -13.97 -1.39 14.41
N ILE A 15 -14.05 -2.33 13.47
CA ILE A 15 -15.31 -2.83 12.94
C ILE A 15 -15.44 -4.28 13.40
N GLY A 16 -16.09 -4.48 14.54
CA GLY A 16 -16.19 -5.80 15.17
C GLY A 16 -14.80 -6.35 15.58
N PRO A 17 -14.44 -7.59 15.25
CA PRO A 17 -13.13 -8.17 15.57
C PRO A 17 -11.98 -7.69 14.66
N LEU A 18 -12.26 -6.83 13.68
CA LEU A 18 -11.27 -6.34 12.71
C LEU A 18 -10.88 -4.89 13.01
N THR A 19 -9.61 -4.70 13.35
CA THR A 19 -8.95 -3.40 13.52
C THR A 19 -8.37 -2.92 12.19
N PHE A 20 -8.92 -1.83 11.64
CA PHE A 20 -8.39 -1.18 10.44
C PHE A 20 -7.59 0.05 10.84
N HIS A 21 -6.30 0.05 10.53
CA HIS A 21 -5.46 1.22 10.73
C HIS A 21 -5.53 2.17 9.54
N PHE A 22 -5.51 3.48 9.79
CA PHE A 22 -5.51 4.48 8.72
C PHE A 22 -4.28 4.37 7.81
N TYR A 23 -3.12 3.99 8.36
CA TYR A 23 -1.92 3.78 7.54
C TYR A 23 -2.11 2.64 6.53
N ALA A 24 -2.88 1.60 6.86
CA ALA A 24 -3.16 0.50 5.96
C ALA A 24 -3.98 0.98 4.76
N LEU A 25 -4.95 1.88 4.98
CA LEU A 25 -5.69 2.54 3.92
C LEU A 25 -4.78 3.38 3.02
N SER A 26 -3.84 4.13 3.62
CA SER A 26 -2.83 4.89 2.86
C SER A 26 -1.94 4.00 2.00
N ILE A 27 -1.51 2.84 2.52
CA ILE A 27 -0.72 1.86 1.77
C ILE A 27 -1.53 1.31 0.59
N ILE A 28 -2.77 0.89 0.81
CA ILE A 28 -3.65 0.37 -0.25
C ILE A 28 -3.86 1.42 -1.34
N ALA A 29 -4.14 2.67 -0.96
CA ALA A 29 -4.27 3.77 -1.90
C ALA A 29 -2.99 4.00 -2.72
N GLY A 30 -1.82 3.93 -2.07
CA GLY A 30 -0.52 4.03 -2.74
C GLY A 30 -0.28 2.90 -3.74
N ILE A 31 -0.62 1.66 -3.39
CA ILE A 31 -0.51 0.49 -4.29
C ILE A 31 -1.41 0.69 -5.51
N VAL A 32 -2.68 1.06 -5.30
CA VAL A 32 -3.64 1.29 -6.40
C VAL A 32 -3.13 2.40 -7.33
N ALA A 33 -2.65 3.52 -6.78
CA ALA A 33 -2.08 4.60 -7.56
C ALA A 33 -0.83 4.15 -8.34
N ALA A 34 0.07 3.39 -7.73
CA ALA A 34 1.27 2.87 -8.38
C ALA A 34 0.94 1.94 -9.56
N VAL A 35 -0.01 1.02 -9.37
CA VAL A 35 -0.47 0.11 -10.45
C VAL A 35 -1.15 0.89 -11.56
N TYR A 36 -2.01 1.85 -11.23
CA TYR A 36 -2.71 2.66 -12.22
C TYR A 36 -1.75 3.50 -13.06
N ILE A 37 -0.83 4.22 -12.41
CA ILE A 37 0.19 5.05 -13.09
C ILE A 37 1.14 4.14 -13.89
N GLY A 38 1.59 3.04 -13.31
CA GLY A 38 2.45 2.06 -13.95
C GLY A 38 1.82 1.47 -15.22
N ASN A 39 0.56 1.04 -15.14
CA ASN A 39 -0.18 0.52 -16.29
C ASN A 39 -0.35 1.59 -17.36
N ARG A 40 -0.71 2.83 -17.00
CA ARG A 40 -0.86 3.93 -17.96
C ARG A 40 0.46 4.23 -18.69
N ARG A 41 1.59 4.25 -17.98
CA ARG A 41 2.93 4.45 -18.57
C ARG A 41 3.35 3.27 -19.44
N TYR A 42 3.07 2.05 -19.00
CA TYR A 42 3.41 0.83 -19.74
C TYR A 42 2.64 0.75 -21.06
N VAL A 43 1.34 1.08 -21.03
CA VAL A 43 0.51 1.16 -22.25
C VAL A 43 0.99 2.27 -23.19
N ALA A 44 1.38 3.43 -22.65
CA ALA A 44 1.94 4.52 -23.47
C ALA A 44 3.25 4.14 -24.18
N LEU A 45 3.99 3.17 -23.64
CA LEU A 45 5.19 2.60 -24.26
C LEU A 45 4.89 1.47 -25.27
N GLY A 46 3.61 1.21 -25.58
CA GLY A 46 3.17 0.14 -26.47
C GLY A 46 2.96 -1.21 -25.78
N GLY A 47 3.04 -1.26 -24.45
CA GLY A 47 2.78 -2.47 -23.67
C GLY A 47 1.29 -2.83 -23.59
N ARG A 48 1.00 -4.12 -23.40
CA ARG A 48 -0.38 -4.60 -23.23
C ARG A 48 -0.94 -4.15 -21.88
N ALA A 49 -2.14 -3.56 -21.89
CA ALA A 49 -2.86 -3.20 -20.68
C ALA A 49 -3.11 -4.44 -19.81
N GLY A 50 -2.98 -4.29 -18.49
CA GLY A 50 -3.24 -5.35 -17.52
C GLY A 50 -2.01 -6.12 -17.06
N VAL A 51 -0.91 -6.10 -17.83
CA VAL A 51 0.35 -6.76 -17.41
C VAL A 51 0.87 -6.23 -16.07
N VAL A 52 0.80 -4.91 -15.86
CA VAL A 52 1.21 -4.29 -14.59
C VAL A 52 0.32 -4.73 -13.44
N SER A 53 -0.98 -4.91 -13.69
CA SER A 53 -1.93 -5.43 -12.70
C SER A 53 -1.65 -6.90 -12.37
N ASP A 54 -1.34 -7.73 -13.38
CA ASP A 54 -0.98 -9.14 -13.18
C ASP A 54 0.28 -9.28 -12.33
N VAL A 55 1.29 -8.44 -12.59
CA VAL A 55 2.52 -8.40 -11.76
C VAL A 55 2.20 -7.95 -10.33
N ALA A 56 1.30 -6.98 -10.16
CA ALA A 56 0.92 -6.48 -8.84
C ALA A 56 0.27 -7.55 -7.96
N ILE A 57 -0.49 -8.49 -8.54
CA ILE A 57 -1.11 -9.61 -7.81
C ILE A 57 -0.05 -10.43 -7.05
N TYR A 58 1.14 -10.60 -7.62
CA TYR A 58 2.24 -11.29 -6.96
C TYR A 58 3.08 -10.32 -6.12
N ALA A 59 3.41 -9.13 -6.65
CA ALA A 59 4.31 -8.19 -5.98
C ALA A 59 3.77 -7.72 -4.62
N VAL A 60 2.46 -7.48 -4.50
CA VAL A 60 1.84 -7.00 -3.25
C VAL A 60 1.97 -8.01 -2.10
N PRO A 61 1.55 -9.29 -2.22
CA PRO A 61 1.72 -10.25 -1.13
C PRO A 61 3.19 -10.51 -0.79
N PHE A 62 4.08 -10.58 -1.79
CA PHE A 62 5.52 -10.70 -1.52
C PHE A 62 6.07 -9.48 -0.76
N GLY A 63 5.60 -8.26 -1.08
CA GLY A 63 5.97 -7.04 -0.36
C GLY A 63 5.50 -7.06 1.10
N ILE A 64 4.29 -7.54 1.37
CA ILE A 64 3.76 -7.69 2.73
C ILE A 64 4.59 -8.71 3.51
N ILE A 65 4.86 -9.88 2.94
CA ILE A 65 5.67 -10.94 3.57
C ILE A 65 7.09 -10.42 3.86
N GLY A 66 7.74 -9.80 2.88
CA GLY A 66 9.08 -9.23 3.02
C GLY A 66 9.16 -8.14 4.09
N GLY A 67 8.18 -7.22 4.12
CA GLY A 67 8.11 -6.19 5.16
C GLY A 67 7.91 -6.77 6.57
N ARG A 68 7.13 -7.85 6.69
CA ARG A 68 6.98 -8.56 7.98
C ARG A 68 8.24 -9.33 8.36
N LEU A 69 8.91 -9.99 7.43
CA LEU A 69 10.20 -10.64 7.69
C LEU A 69 11.27 -9.63 8.11
N TYR A 70 11.34 -8.47 7.46
CA TYR A 70 12.26 -7.39 7.85
C TYR A 70 12.01 -6.93 9.28
N HIS A 71 10.75 -6.79 9.67
CA HIS A 71 10.37 -6.42 11.04
C HIS A 71 10.72 -7.49 12.08
N VAL A 72 10.85 -8.76 11.68
CA VAL A 72 11.18 -9.89 12.59
C VAL A 72 12.68 -10.11 12.70
N ILE A 73 13.43 -9.84 11.64
CA ILE A 73 14.89 -10.04 11.59
C ILE A 73 15.65 -8.83 12.17
N SER A 74 15.06 -7.63 12.09
CA SER A 74 15.59 -6.39 12.66
C SER A 74 15.19 -6.21 14.12
#